data_AF-A0A371PYM1-F1
#
_entry.id   AF-A0A371PYM1-F1
#
_cell.length_a   1.000
_cell.length_b   1.000
_cell.length_c   1.000
_cell.angle_alpha   90.00
_cell.angle_beta   90.00
_cell.angle_gamma   90.00
#
_symmetry.space_group_name_H-M   'P 1'
#
loop_
_entity.id
_entity.type
_entity.pdbx_description
1 polymer ?
#
loop_
_entity_poly.entity_id
_entity_poly.type
_entity_poly.pdbx_seq_one_letter_code
_entity_poly.pdbx_strand_id
1 'polypeptide(L)'
;MATSRLLRTSAAALAATALLISGCSSGSSSSDAAASPGRTAEAGAQRPADDASLAPLPAATPANLRPYYDQKLSWHPCGVAGFECATLKAPLDYTKPGAATDLKLAVARKKATGPGSRIGSLMVNPGGPGGSAIDYLEQYAPQPAAVRARYDMVAMDPRGVARSEPVECLSNKQMDRYTQTDQTPDSPAEVNKLTTAYRNFAKGCEAHSGKLLPHVSTIEAARDMDVLRAVLGDQKLNYVGSSYGTFLGATYAGLYPSRVGRMVLDGAMNPALDSRTINIDQTAGFNTAFTAFAKECIKRKDCPLGTKSVQDAGRQLSALFKKLDAHPAETDETRKLTESLATTGVIAAMYDNRAWPVLRQYLAQAKAGNGRGLLTLSDSYYERDPSGAYANQMYANPAVNCLDLPSAFTTPDQVRAALPSFRKASPVFGESFAWASLNCGYWPVKPTGTAHRIVAKGAAPILVVGTTRDPATPYVWAKALASQLSSATLLTYDGDGHTAYGRGSDCIDTAINTYLVEGTVPPKGKRCK
;
A
#
# COMPACT_ATOMS: atom_id res chain seq x y z
N MET A 1 5.73 -41.97 18.14
CA MET A 1 6.71 -40.90 17.81
C MET A 1 5.93 -39.72 17.27
N ALA A 2 5.63 -38.77 18.14
CA ALA A 2 4.74 -37.65 17.91
C ALA A 2 5.37 -36.42 18.57
N THR A 3 6.02 -35.55 17.79
CA THR A 3 6.51 -34.23 18.23
C THR A 3 6.99 -33.41 17.03
N SER A 4 6.08 -32.82 16.25
CA SER A 4 6.44 -31.74 15.31
C SER A 4 5.31 -30.73 15.02
N ARG A 5 4.21 -30.75 15.78
CA ARG A 5 3.03 -29.88 15.52
C ARG A 5 2.74 -28.78 16.54
N LEU A 6 3.63 -28.53 17.49
CA LEU A 6 3.41 -27.52 18.54
C LEU A 6 4.48 -26.43 18.45
N LEU A 7 4.26 -25.43 17.58
CA LEU A 7 4.83 -24.07 17.64
C LEU A 7 4.25 -23.16 16.54
N ARG A 8 2.99 -23.37 16.13
CA ARG A 8 2.22 -22.44 15.26
C ARG A 8 1.21 -21.61 16.07
N THR A 9 1.61 -21.17 17.26
CA THR A 9 0.79 -20.29 18.10
C THR A 9 1.34 -18.86 18.04
N SER A 10 0.52 -17.99 17.45
CA SER A 10 0.49 -16.54 17.72
C SER A 10 1.70 -15.72 17.28
N ALA A 11 1.95 -15.66 15.98
CA ALA A 11 2.55 -14.48 15.36
C ALA A 11 1.50 -13.90 14.41
N ALA A 12 0.86 -12.80 14.81
CA ALA A 12 0.11 -11.97 13.89
C ALA A 12 1.12 -11.29 12.96
N ALA A 13 1.56 -12.01 11.93
CA ALA A 13 2.31 -11.44 10.84
C ALA A 13 1.32 -10.64 9.98
N LEU A 14 1.09 -9.38 10.35
CA LEU A 14 0.56 -8.42 9.40
C LEU A 14 1.59 -8.35 8.27
N ALA A 15 1.16 -8.67 7.05
CA ALA A 15 1.92 -8.29 5.87
C ALA A 15 2.18 -6.77 5.97
N ALA A 16 3.44 -6.41 6.14
CA ALA A 16 3.87 -5.03 6.27
C ALA A 16 3.91 -4.42 4.86
N THR A 17 2.75 -3.94 4.39
CA THR A 17 2.54 -3.67 2.97
C THR A 17 2.38 -2.19 2.64
N ALA A 18 3.48 -1.47 2.45
CA ALA A 18 3.50 -0.28 1.60
C ALA A 18 4.91 -0.04 1.02
N LEU A 19 4.96 0.14 -0.30
CA LEU A 19 6.13 0.59 -1.05
C LEU A 19 5.86 2.02 -1.54
N LEU A 20 6.90 2.83 -1.54
CA LEU A 20 6.89 4.28 -1.85
C LEU A 20 6.36 4.58 -3.27
N ILE A 21 5.67 5.71 -3.44
CA ILE A 21 4.95 6.12 -4.66
C ILE A 21 5.59 7.39 -5.22
N SER A 22 6.14 7.38 -6.43
CA SER A 22 6.99 8.43 -7.07
C SER A 22 6.20 9.47 -7.90
N GLY A 23 6.23 10.85 -7.75
CA GLY A 23 5.63 11.91 -8.70
C GLY A 23 6.24 13.32 -9.01
N CYS A 24 6.35 13.74 -10.28
CA CYS A 24 7.09 14.92 -10.78
C CYS A 24 6.17 16.14 -10.89
N SER A 25 6.74 17.34 -10.66
CA SER A 25 6.14 18.64 -10.98
C SER A 25 6.89 19.30 -12.13
N SER A 26 6.17 19.99 -13.02
CA SER A 26 6.72 20.71 -14.18
C SER A 26 7.09 22.13 -13.80
N GLY A 27 8.37 22.50 -13.91
CA GLY A 27 8.83 23.89 -13.85
C GLY A 27 9.50 24.26 -15.17
N SER A 28 8.82 25.06 -16.00
CA SER A 28 9.36 25.60 -17.24
C SER A 28 10.31 26.76 -16.96
N SER A 29 11.47 26.75 -17.61
CA SER A 29 12.42 27.88 -17.63
C SER A 29 12.97 28.08 -19.04
N SER A 30 12.80 29.29 -19.58
CA SER A 30 13.48 29.95 -20.72
C SER A 30 12.68 31.23 -21.04
N SER A 31 13.18 32.35 -21.53
CA SER A 31 14.50 33.00 -21.67
C SER A 31 14.17 34.34 -22.35
N ASP A 32 14.77 35.46 -21.93
CA ASP A 32 14.58 36.78 -22.56
C ASP A 32 15.10 36.81 -24.00
N ALA A 33 14.33 37.40 -24.93
CA ALA A 33 14.79 38.32 -26.00
C ALA A 33 13.64 38.86 -26.90
N ALA A 34 13.49 40.18 -26.85
CA ALA A 34 12.96 41.19 -27.79
C ALA A 34 12.21 40.87 -29.12
N ALA A 35 11.09 41.61 -29.31
CA ALA A 35 10.73 42.50 -30.44
C ALA A 35 9.40 42.25 -31.24
N SER A 36 8.44 43.17 -31.01
CA SER A 36 7.41 43.76 -31.91
C SER A 36 6.14 43.00 -32.38
N PRO A 37 5.01 43.72 -32.66
CA PRO A 37 3.65 43.21 -32.45
C PRO A 37 2.83 42.95 -33.72
N GLY A 38 1.93 41.95 -33.69
CA GLY A 38 0.97 41.69 -34.77
C GLY A 38 -0.10 40.64 -34.45
N ARG A 39 -1.26 41.13 -33.96
CA ARG A 39 -2.65 40.60 -34.01
C ARG A 39 -2.96 39.07 -34.02
N THR A 40 -3.83 38.74 -33.05
CA THR A 40 -4.95 37.76 -33.03
C THR A 40 -4.66 36.25 -33.01
N ALA A 41 -4.82 35.65 -31.82
CA ALA A 41 -5.78 34.56 -31.56
C ALA A 41 -5.82 34.31 -30.04
N GLU A 42 -6.96 34.54 -29.39
CA GLU A 42 -7.17 34.18 -27.98
C GLU A 42 -7.11 32.65 -27.82
N ALA A 43 -5.94 32.16 -27.44
CA ALA A 43 -5.79 30.83 -26.86
C ALA A 43 -6.34 30.86 -25.43
N GLY A 44 -7.30 29.96 -25.18
CA GLY A 44 -7.99 29.82 -23.91
C GLY A 44 -7.04 29.75 -22.72
N ALA A 45 -7.28 30.64 -21.77
CA ALA A 45 -6.60 30.68 -20.48
C ALA A 45 -6.66 29.31 -19.80
N GLN A 46 -5.49 28.75 -19.53
CA GLN A 46 -5.30 27.62 -18.63
C GLN A 46 -5.89 27.98 -17.26
N ARG A 47 -6.92 27.24 -16.86
CA ARG A 47 -7.43 27.25 -15.47
C ARG A 47 -6.39 26.63 -14.54
N PRO A 48 -6.23 27.14 -13.29
CA PRO A 48 -5.33 26.55 -12.30
C PRO A 48 -5.76 25.14 -11.91
N ALA A 49 -4.79 24.27 -11.60
CA ALA A 49 -4.96 22.84 -11.32
C ALA A 49 -5.44 22.50 -9.88
N ASP A 50 -6.09 23.43 -9.17
CA ASP A 50 -6.31 23.29 -7.71
C ASP A 50 -7.73 22.84 -7.29
N ASP A 51 -8.61 22.41 -8.20
CA ASP A 51 -9.99 22.03 -7.83
C ASP A 51 -10.58 20.83 -8.59
N ALA A 52 -9.74 20.00 -9.22
CA ALA A 52 -10.21 18.78 -9.87
C ALA A 52 -10.62 17.73 -8.82
N SER A 53 -11.92 17.42 -8.77
CA SER A 53 -12.45 16.32 -7.96
C SER A 53 -12.91 15.16 -8.84
N LEU A 54 -12.78 13.94 -8.33
CA LEU A 54 -13.24 12.75 -9.04
C LEU A 54 -14.76 12.82 -9.26
N ALA A 55 -15.16 12.80 -10.54
CA ALA A 55 -16.57 12.85 -10.91
C ALA A 55 -17.25 11.48 -10.71
N PRO A 56 -18.50 11.44 -10.20
CA PRO A 56 -19.25 10.20 -10.11
C PRO A 56 -19.63 9.68 -11.50
N LEU A 57 -19.69 8.36 -11.64
CA LEU A 57 -20.22 7.72 -12.84
C LEU A 57 -21.76 7.77 -12.85
N PRO A 58 -22.39 7.65 -14.04
CA PRO A 58 -23.84 7.52 -14.13
C PRO A 58 -24.36 6.35 -13.28
N ALA A 59 -25.52 6.55 -12.63
CA ALA A 59 -26.11 5.53 -11.77
C ALA A 59 -26.56 4.28 -12.53
N ALA A 60 -26.90 4.41 -13.82
CA ALA A 60 -27.29 3.31 -14.68
C ALA A 60 -26.06 2.59 -15.24
N THR A 61 -26.05 1.25 -15.15
CA THR A 61 -25.00 0.43 -15.77
C THR A 61 -25.13 0.47 -17.30
N PRO A 62 -24.06 0.83 -18.04
CA PRO A 62 -24.05 0.78 -19.50
C PRO A 62 -24.46 -0.59 -20.05
N ALA A 63 -25.18 -0.61 -21.17
CA ALA A 63 -25.72 -1.84 -21.75
C ALA A 63 -24.64 -2.87 -22.10
N ASN A 64 -23.49 -2.42 -22.60
CA ASN A 64 -22.33 -3.26 -22.93
C ASN A 64 -21.61 -3.84 -21.71
N LEU A 65 -21.91 -3.36 -20.48
CA LEU A 65 -21.37 -3.90 -19.24
C LEU A 65 -22.35 -4.84 -18.52
N ARG A 66 -23.63 -4.87 -18.89
CA ARG A 66 -24.65 -5.72 -18.25
C ARG A 66 -24.25 -7.21 -18.11
N PRO A 67 -23.63 -7.85 -19.12
CA PRO A 67 -23.22 -9.25 -18.98
C PRO A 67 -22.29 -9.52 -17.79
N TYR A 68 -21.45 -8.55 -17.40
CA TYR A 68 -20.60 -8.67 -16.22
C TYR A 68 -21.38 -8.50 -14.91
N TYR A 69 -22.41 -7.67 -14.88
CA TYR A 69 -23.21 -7.43 -13.67
C TYR A 69 -24.23 -8.56 -13.42
N ASP A 70 -24.71 -9.21 -14.48
CA ASP A 70 -25.75 -10.25 -14.41
C ASP A 70 -25.16 -11.67 -14.25
N GLN A 71 -23.83 -11.82 -14.25
CA GLN A 71 -23.16 -13.12 -14.12
C GLN A 71 -23.44 -13.79 -12.76
N LYS A 72 -23.30 -15.12 -12.73
CA LYS A 72 -23.42 -15.92 -11.51
C LYS A 72 -22.08 -16.57 -11.17
N LEU A 73 -21.65 -16.43 -9.92
CA LEU A 73 -20.42 -17.07 -9.45
C LEU A 73 -20.67 -18.55 -9.12
N SER A 74 -19.86 -19.42 -9.71
CA SER A 74 -19.79 -20.83 -9.37
C SER A 74 -18.83 -21.03 -8.19
N TRP A 75 -19.39 -21.08 -6.98
CA TRP A 75 -18.62 -21.25 -5.75
C TRP A 75 -18.15 -22.70 -5.55
N HIS A 76 -16.90 -22.88 -5.12
CA HIS A 76 -16.31 -24.16 -4.75
C HIS A 76 -15.45 -24.01 -3.48
N PRO A 77 -15.09 -25.09 -2.76
CA PRO A 77 -14.15 -24.98 -1.63
C PRO A 77 -12.80 -24.38 -2.06
N CYS A 78 -12.22 -23.51 -1.23
CA CYS A 78 -10.89 -22.92 -1.47
C CYS A 78 -9.71 -23.86 -1.12
N GLY A 79 -9.96 -24.94 -0.38
CA GLY A 79 -8.92 -25.73 0.29
C GLY A 79 -8.60 -25.25 1.72
N VAL A 80 -9.16 -24.12 2.14
CA VAL A 80 -9.15 -23.62 3.53
C VAL A 80 -10.53 -23.78 4.14
N ALA A 81 -10.60 -24.33 5.36
CA ALA A 81 -11.86 -24.71 5.99
C ALA A 81 -12.82 -23.51 6.18
N GLY A 82 -14.04 -23.66 5.65
CA GLY A 82 -15.10 -22.66 5.74
C GLY A 82 -14.97 -21.50 4.73
N PHE A 83 -14.05 -21.57 3.78
CA PHE A 83 -13.92 -20.60 2.67
C PHE A 83 -14.38 -21.20 1.35
N GLU A 84 -15.14 -20.40 0.59
CA GLU A 84 -15.59 -20.70 -0.76
C GLU A 84 -14.92 -19.72 -1.74
N CYS A 85 -14.43 -20.25 -2.87
CA CYS A 85 -13.75 -19.52 -3.91
C CYS A 85 -14.57 -19.55 -5.20
N ALA A 86 -14.42 -18.51 -6.01
CA ALA A 86 -15.02 -18.38 -7.32
C ALA A 86 -14.16 -17.50 -8.23
N THR A 87 -14.51 -17.48 -9.51
CA THR A 87 -13.92 -16.56 -10.50
C THR A 87 -14.97 -15.58 -10.99
N LEU A 88 -14.67 -14.29 -10.88
CA LEU A 88 -15.45 -13.19 -11.44
C LEU A 88 -14.85 -12.79 -12.79
N LYS A 89 -15.69 -12.58 -13.81
CA LYS A 89 -15.26 -11.99 -15.08
C LYS A 89 -15.38 -10.46 -15.02
N ALA A 90 -14.37 -9.77 -15.51
CA ALA A 90 -14.39 -8.32 -15.71
C ALA A 90 -13.74 -7.98 -17.06
N PRO A 91 -14.13 -6.87 -17.73
CA PRO A 91 -13.45 -6.45 -18.95
C PRO A 91 -12.01 -5.99 -18.62
N LEU A 92 -11.04 -6.34 -19.48
CA LEU A 92 -9.70 -5.76 -19.43
C LEU A 92 -9.76 -4.22 -19.55
N ASP A 93 -10.46 -3.75 -20.58
CA ASP A 93 -10.69 -2.32 -20.83
C ASP A 93 -12.19 -2.00 -20.70
N TYR A 94 -12.56 -1.24 -19.67
CA TYR A 94 -13.97 -0.84 -19.44
C TYR A 94 -14.53 0.08 -20.54
N THR A 95 -13.69 0.71 -21.35
CA THR A 95 -14.12 1.51 -22.52
C THR A 95 -14.37 0.65 -23.75
N LYS A 96 -13.80 -0.57 -23.79
CA LYS A 96 -13.91 -1.54 -24.88
C LYS A 96 -14.16 -2.96 -24.33
N PRO A 97 -15.29 -3.19 -23.64
CA PRO A 97 -15.59 -4.51 -23.10
C PRO A 97 -15.73 -5.55 -24.21
N GLY A 98 -15.18 -6.74 -23.99
CA GLY A 98 -15.20 -7.81 -24.98
C GLY A 98 -14.81 -9.15 -24.36
N ALA A 99 -15.66 -10.16 -24.56
CA ALA A 99 -15.50 -11.49 -23.95
C ALA A 99 -14.17 -12.19 -24.27
N ALA A 100 -13.55 -11.87 -25.42
CA ALA A 100 -12.26 -12.42 -25.83
C ALA A 100 -11.06 -11.90 -24.99
N THR A 101 -11.27 -10.81 -24.25
CA THR A 101 -10.24 -10.14 -23.44
C THR A 101 -10.67 -10.03 -21.98
N ASP A 102 -11.65 -10.81 -21.54
CA ASP A 102 -12.10 -10.79 -20.15
C ASP A 102 -10.99 -11.24 -19.21
N LEU A 103 -10.80 -10.48 -18.13
CA LEU A 103 -9.99 -10.86 -16.99
C LEU A 103 -10.73 -11.87 -16.12
N LYS A 104 -9.96 -12.78 -15.50
CA LYS A 104 -10.45 -13.68 -14.46
C LYS A 104 -9.97 -13.21 -13.10
N LEU A 105 -10.88 -12.64 -12.32
CA LEU A 105 -10.59 -12.15 -10.99
C LEU A 105 -10.95 -13.21 -9.95
N ALA A 106 -9.99 -13.57 -9.11
CA ALA A 106 -10.19 -14.50 -8.01
C ALA A 106 -10.99 -13.84 -6.88
N VAL A 107 -12.02 -14.53 -6.41
CA VAL A 107 -12.88 -14.08 -5.32
C VAL A 107 -12.94 -15.19 -4.28
N ALA A 108 -12.82 -14.82 -3.01
CA ALA A 108 -13.08 -15.73 -1.88
C ALA A 108 -14.15 -15.15 -0.96
N ARG A 109 -14.94 -16.02 -0.33
CA ARG A 109 -15.87 -15.65 0.72
C ARG A 109 -15.87 -16.63 1.88
N LYS A 110 -16.20 -16.11 3.05
CA LYS A 110 -16.56 -16.87 4.24
C LYS A 110 -17.94 -16.42 4.69
N LYS A 111 -18.91 -17.35 4.62
CA LYS A 111 -20.31 -17.06 4.94
C LYS A 111 -20.47 -16.68 6.41
N ALA A 112 -21.45 -15.81 6.69
CA ALA A 112 -21.86 -15.53 8.05
C ALA A 112 -22.34 -16.81 8.74
N THR A 113 -21.92 -17.05 9.98
CA THR A 113 -22.34 -18.25 10.76
C THR A 113 -22.82 -17.93 12.18
N GLY A 114 -23.01 -16.65 12.51
CA GLY A 114 -23.37 -16.22 13.86
C GLY A 114 -24.86 -15.87 14.00
N PRO A 115 -25.31 -15.52 15.22
CA PRO A 115 -26.69 -15.17 15.48
C PRO A 115 -27.09 -13.84 14.83
N GLY A 116 -28.38 -13.71 14.49
CA GLY A 116 -28.98 -12.51 13.92
C GLY A 116 -29.09 -12.51 12.39
N SER A 117 -29.83 -11.55 11.83
CA SER A 117 -30.06 -11.47 10.38
C SER A 117 -28.81 -10.99 9.64
N ARG A 118 -28.48 -11.65 8.52
CA ARG A 118 -27.43 -11.23 7.58
C ARG A 118 -27.67 -9.78 7.13
N ILE A 119 -26.62 -8.96 7.17
CA ILE A 119 -26.63 -7.56 6.72
C ILE A 119 -26.24 -7.43 5.25
N GLY A 120 -25.26 -8.23 4.81
CA GLY A 120 -24.71 -8.15 3.45
C GLY A 120 -23.40 -8.91 3.34
N SER A 121 -22.64 -8.63 2.29
CA SER A 121 -21.22 -8.92 2.24
C SER A 121 -20.40 -7.75 2.77
N LEU A 122 -19.28 -8.07 3.44
CA LEU A 122 -18.25 -7.12 3.85
C LEU A 122 -16.98 -7.43 3.06
N MET A 123 -16.65 -6.56 2.11
CA MET A 123 -15.45 -6.69 1.31
C MET A 123 -14.24 -6.16 2.07
N VAL A 124 -13.13 -6.89 2.07
CA VAL A 124 -11.89 -6.48 2.73
C VAL A 124 -10.75 -6.33 1.73
N ASN A 125 -9.85 -5.37 1.97
CA ASN A 125 -8.63 -5.19 1.17
C ASN A 125 -7.46 -4.72 2.06
N PRO A 126 -6.28 -5.37 2.00
CA PRO A 126 -5.13 -5.04 2.84
C PRO A 126 -4.36 -3.80 2.36
N GLY A 127 -4.55 -3.39 1.11
CA GLY A 127 -3.74 -2.37 0.47
C GLY A 127 -2.50 -2.93 -0.24
N GLY A 128 -1.35 -2.30 0.00
CA GLY A 128 -0.14 -2.45 -0.79
C GLY A 128 0.18 -1.20 -1.62
N PRO A 129 -0.35 -1.03 -2.85
CA PRO A 129 -1.10 -2.01 -3.67
C PRO A 129 -0.29 -3.28 -3.94
N GLY A 130 -0.98 -4.33 -4.40
CA GLY A 130 -0.37 -5.63 -4.71
C GLY A 130 -0.52 -6.69 -3.62
N GLY A 131 -1.09 -6.34 -2.47
CA GLY A 131 -1.38 -7.32 -1.42
C GLY A 131 -2.57 -8.20 -1.78
N SER A 132 -2.44 -9.50 -1.56
CA SER A 132 -3.52 -10.47 -1.76
C SER A 132 -4.66 -10.23 -0.77
N ALA A 133 -5.83 -9.87 -1.31
CA ALA A 133 -7.01 -9.62 -0.49
C ALA A 133 -7.60 -10.94 0.02
N ILE A 134 -7.43 -12.03 -0.72
CA ILE A 134 -7.87 -13.37 -0.30
C ILE A 134 -7.03 -13.87 0.88
N ASP A 135 -5.70 -13.73 0.83
CA ASP A 135 -4.84 -14.14 1.95
C ASP A 135 -5.10 -13.26 3.19
N TYR A 136 -5.35 -11.97 2.97
CA TYR A 136 -5.80 -11.07 4.04
C TYR A 136 -7.14 -11.50 4.65
N LEU A 137 -8.12 -11.85 3.82
CA LEU A 137 -9.42 -12.35 4.28
C LEU A 137 -9.27 -13.62 5.13
N GLU A 138 -8.41 -14.55 4.74
CA GLU A 138 -8.21 -15.80 5.48
C GLU A 138 -7.66 -15.56 6.89
N GLN A 139 -6.77 -14.57 7.03
CA GLN A 139 -6.20 -14.13 8.31
C GLN A 139 -7.18 -13.28 9.13
N TYR A 140 -7.96 -12.44 8.46
CA TYR A 140 -8.82 -11.43 9.07
C TYR A 140 -10.18 -12.00 9.48
N ALA A 141 -10.82 -12.82 8.65
CA ALA A 141 -12.18 -13.32 8.89
C ALA A 141 -12.40 -14.01 10.25
N PRO A 142 -11.43 -14.68 10.91
CA PRO A 142 -11.61 -15.20 12.26
C PRO A 142 -12.03 -14.16 13.32
N GLN A 143 -11.75 -12.86 13.14
CA GLN A 143 -12.08 -11.80 14.11
C GLN A 143 -12.48 -10.48 13.41
N PRO A 144 -13.41 -9.69 13.97
CA PRO A 144 -14.15 -9.91 15.21
C PRO A 144 -15.45 -10.70 15.00
N ALA A 145 -15.75 -11.59 15.94
CA ALA A 145 -16.88 -12.51 15.87
C ALA A 145 -18.25 -11.82 15.62
N ALA A 146 -18.44 -10.61 16.17
CA ALA A 146 -19.67 -9.83 15.99
C ALA A 146 -19.89 -9.42 14.52
N VAL A 147 -18.83 -9.08 13.79
CA VAL A 147 -18.90 -8.71 12.37
C VAL A 147 -19.15 -9.97 11.53
N ARG A 148 -18.38 -11.04 11.76
CA ARG A 148 -18.57 -12.33 11.06
C ARG A 148 -19.93 -12.96 11.32
N ALA A 149 -20.57 -12.66 12.43
CA ALA A 149 -21.92 -13.13 12.71
C ALA A 149 -22.95 -12.59 11.72
N ARG A 150 -22.72 -11.40 11.15
CA ARG A 150 -23.71 -10.63 10.40
C ARG A 150 -23.34 -10.42 8.93
N TYR A 151 -22.09 -10.64 8.55
CA TYR A 151 -21.58 -10.47 7.20
C TYR A 151 -21.05 -11.76 6.58
N ASP A 152 -21.33 -11.94 5.30
CA ASP A 152 -20.45 -12.76 4.47
C ASP A 152 -19.17 -11.96 4.25
N MET A 153 -18.06 -12.43 4.81
CA MET A 153 -16.76 -11.78 4.60
C MET A 153 -16.28 -12.14 3.19
N VAL A 154 -15.93 -11.16 2.37
CA VAL A 154 -15.55 -11.37 0.95
C VAL A 154 -14.26 -10.63 0.65
N ALA A 155 -13.47 -11.19 -0.26
CA ALA A 155 -12.32 -10.51 -0.85
C ALA A 155 -12.20 -10.87 -2.32
N MET A 156 -11.61 -9.94 -3.07
CA MET A 156 -11.22 -10.12 -4.46
C MET A 156 -9.80 -9.64 -4.58
N ASP A 157 -8.92 -10.51 -5.06
CA ASP A 157 -7.58 -10.08 -5.44
C ASP A 157 -7.74 -9.09 -6.59
N PRO A 158 -7.27 -7.83 -6.48
CA PRO A 158 -7.42 -6.87 -7.57
C PRO A 158 -6.76 -7.39 -8.86
N ARG A 159 -7.20 -6.88 -10.01
CA ARG A 159 -6.54 -7.13 -11.30
C ARG A 159 -5.01 -6.93 -11.20
N GLY A 160 -4.22 -7.85 -11.75
CA GLY A 160 -2.77 -7.80 -11.65
C GLY A 160 -2.20 -8.33 -10.33
N VAL A 161 -3.03 -8.74 -9.37
CA VAL A 161 -2.61 -9.12 -8.02
C VAL A 161 -2.87 -10.59 -7.75
N ALA A 162 -1.88 -11.26 -7.18
CA ALA A 162 -1.92 -12.63 -6.67
C ALA A 162 -2.62 -13.61 -7.63
N ARG A 163 -3.86 -14.00 -7.34
CA ARG A 163 -4.60 -15.01 -8.11
C ARG A 163 -5.37 -14.43 -9.30
N SER A 164 -5.39 -13.10 -9.45
CA SER A 164 -6.14 -12.37 -10.47
C SER A 164 -5.22 -11.83 -11.56
N GLU A 165 -4.92 -12.67 -12.56
CA GLU A 165 -4.10 -12.30 -13.71
C GLU A 165 -2.79 -11.58 -13.27
N PRO A 166 -1.91 -12.24 -12.48
CA PRO A 166 -0.83 -11.57 -11.78
C PRO A 166 0.13 -10.85 -12.74
N VAL A 167 0.53 -9.63 -12.38
CA VAL A 167 1.68 -8.97 -13.02
C VAL A 167 2.92 -9.77 -12.67
N GLU A 168 3.70 -10.12 -13.70
CA GLU A 168 4.99 -10.80 -13.60
C GLU A 168 6.06 -9.90 -14.23
N CYS A 169 7.25 -9.86 -13.63
CA CYS A 169 8.34 -9.01 -14.12
C CYS A 169 9.68 -9.74 -14.23
N LEU A 170 10.12 -10.35 -13.14
CA LEU A 170 11.45 -10.95 -13.00
C LEU A 170 11.33 -12.39 -12.49
N SER A 171 12.30 -13.24 -12.82
CA SER A 171 12.46 -14.53 -12.12
C SER A 171 12.92 -14.32 -10.67
N ASN A 172 12.70 -15.32 -9.81
CA ASN A 172 13.14 -15.28 -8.40
C ASN A 172 14.63 -14.91 -8.24
N LYS A 173 15.51 -15.46 -9.07
CA LYS A 173 16.96 -15.12 -9.05
C LYS A 173 17.23 -13.69 -9.50
N GLN A 174 16.45 -13.17 -10.45
CA GLN A 174 16.55 -11.76 -10.85
C GLN A 174 16.03 -10.86 -9.73
N MET A 175 14.97 -11.26 -9.02
CA MET A 175 14.48 -10.54 -7.85
C MET A 175 15.46 -10.52 -6.69
N ASP A 176 16.12 -11.63 -6.38
CA ASP A 176 17.19 -11.65 -5.37
C ASP A 176 18.27 -10.60 -5.69
N ARG A 177 18.64 -10.43 -6.98
CA ARG A 177 19.59 -9.39 -7.40
C ARG A 177 19.01 -7.99 -7.29
N TYR A 178 17.73 -7.83 -7.64
CA TYR A 178 17.03 -6.54 -7.57
C TYR A 178 16.94 -6.04 -6.13
N THR A 179 16.51 -6.87 -5.17
CA THR A 179 16.36 -6.48 -3.76
C THR A 179 17.70 -6.22 -3.06
N GLN A 180 18.78 -6.84 -3.55
CA GLN A 180 20.15 -6.56 -3.08
C GLN A 180 20.78 -5.33 -3.74
N THR A 181 20.11 -4.67 -4.68
CA THR A 181 20.63 -3.46 -5.30
C THR A 181 20.66 -2.33 -4.27
N ASP A 182 21.83 -1.73 -4.13
CA ASP A 182 22.06 -0.58 -3.27
C ASP A 182 21.12 0.58 -3.65
N GLN A 183 20.41 1.11 -2.65
CA GLN A 183 19.43 2.20 -2.77
C GLN A 183 20.00 3.53 -2.26
N THR A 184 21.28 3.58 -1.88
CA THR A 184 21.99 4.74 -1.35
C THR A 184 23.25 5.02 -2.20
N PRO A 185 23.15 5.04 -3.54
CA PRO A 185 24.31 5.09 -4.41
C PRO A 185 25.14 6.36 -4.16
N ASP A 186 26.43 6.17 -3.84
CA ASP A 186 27.36 7.25 -3.50
C ASP A 186 28.40 7.52 -4.61
N SER A 187 28.39 6.68 -5.66
CA SER A 187 29.24 6.79 -6.82
C SER A 187 28.47 6.81 -8.16
N PRO A 188 29.04 7.36 -9.25
CA PRO A 188 28.44 7.26 -10.58
C PRO A 188 28.20 5.81 -11.03
N ALA A 189 29.04 4.87 -10.60
CA ALA A 189 28.90 3.45 -10.92
C ALA A 189 27.68 2.84 -10.24
N GLU A 190 27.42 3.15 -8.98
CA GLU A 190 26.23 2.68 -8.26
C GLU A 190 24.95 3.33 -8.78
N VAL A 191 24.98 4.62 -9.13
CA VAL A 191 23.83 5.26 -9.80
C VAL A 191 23.51 4.55 -11.12
N ASN A 192 24.52 4.16 -11.89
CA ASN A 192 24.33 3.38 -13.12
C ASN A 192 23.78 1.98 -12.82
N LYS A 193 24.26 1.32 -11.78
CA LYS A 193 23.77 0.00 -11.33
C LYS A 193 22.31 0.06 -10.91
N LEU A 194 21.93 1.02 -10.07
CA LEU A 194 20.58 1.22 -9.59
C LEU A 194 19.60 1.53 -10.73
N THR A 195 19.93 2.51 -11.58
CA THR A 195 19.06 2.87 -12.70
C THR A 195 18.94 1.74 -13.73
N THR A 196 19.98 0.92 -13.89
CA THR A 196 19.92 -0.29 -14.74
C THR A 196 19.03 -1.36 -14.11
N ALA A 197 19.05 -1.53 -12.79
CA ALA A 197 18.13 -2.43 -12.09
C ALA A 197 16.67 -1.99 -12.31
N TYR A 198 16.35 -0.71 -12.18
CA TYR A 198 14.99 -0.20 -12.45
C TYR A 198 14.57 -0.38 -13.91
N ARG A 199 15.43 -0.07 -14.87
CA ARG A 199 15.12 -0.28 -16.31
C ARG A 199 14.90 -1.77 -16.62
N ASN A 200 15.71 -2.66 -16.06
CA ASN A 200 15.57 -4.09 -16.28
C ASN A 200 14.31 -4.64 -15.64
N PHE A 201 13.94 -4.16 -14.45
CA PHE A 201 12.69 -4.48 -13.80
C PHE A 201 11.49 -4.06 -14.66
N ALA A 202 11.46 -2.80 -15.10
CA ALA A 202 10.41 -2.25 -15.96
C ALA A 202 10.26 -3.02 -17.29
N LYS A 203 11.39 -3.33 -17.96
CA LYS A 203 11.40 -4.15 -19.19
C LYS A 203 10.90 -5.57 -18.95
N GLY A 204 11.23 -6.16 -17.80
CA GLY A 204 10.69 -7.45 -17.39
C GLY A 204 9.17 -7.41 -17.30
N CYS A 205 8.62 -6.41 -16.60
CA CYS A 205 7.17 -6.23 -16.49
C CYS A 205 6.51 -6.01 -17.85
N GLU A 206 7.12 -5.21 -18.74
CA GLU A 206 6.62 -4.99 -20.09
C GLU A 206 6.57 -6.29 -20.91
N ALA A 207 7.65 -7.07 -20.86
CA ALA A 207 7.76 -8.32 -21.62
C ALA A 207 6.76 -9.38 -21.15
N HIS A 208 6.52 -9.48 -19.84
CA HIS A 208 5.70 -10.52 -19.25
C HIS A 208 4.24 -10.11 -19.01
N SER A 209 3.93 -8.81 -18.90
CA SER A 209 2.60 -8.31 -18.55
C SER A 209 2.15 -7.08 -19.33
N GLY A 210 2.83 -6.71 -20.42
CA GLY A 210 2.60 -5.46 -21.16
C GLY A 210 1.16 -5.21 -21.65
N LYS A 211 0.36 -6.27 -21.88
CA LYS A 211 -1.07 -6.13 -22.22
C LYS A 211 -1.93 -5.70 -21.02
N LEU A 212 -1.56 -6.13 -19.82
CA LEU A 212 -2.28 -5.87 -18.58
C LEU A 212 -1.85 -4.55 -17.93
N LEU A 213 -0.57 -4.16 -18.08
CA LEU A 213 -0.01 -2.97 -17.42
C LEU A 213 -0.81 -1.66 -17.63
N PRO A 214 -1.43 -1.37 -18.79
CA PRO A 214 -2.26 -0.18 -18.95
C PRO A 214 -3.61 -0.22 -18.24
N HIS A 215 -3.97 -1.37 -17.67
CA HIS A 215 -5.31 -1.70 -17.20
C HIS A 215 -5.37 -2.08 -15.72
N VAL A 216 -4.32 -1.81 -14.93
CA VAL A 216 -4.27 -2.14 -13.48
C VAL A 216 -4.56 -0.94 -12.57
N SER A 217 -5.20 0.10 -13.09
CA SER A 217 -5.43 1.34 -12.34
C SER A 217 -6.37 1.16 -11.15
N THR A 218 -6.24 2.00 -10.12
CA THR A 218 -7.19 2.05 -8.98
C THR A 218 -8.62 2.29 -9.46
N ILE A 219 -8.81 3.14 -10.49
CA ILE A 219 -10.13 3.43 -11.06
C ILE A 219 -10.77 2.15 -11.59
N GLU A 220 -10.04 1.35 -12.36
CA GLU A 220 -10.62 0.13 -12.93
C GLU A 220 -10.77 -0.98 -11.89
N ALA A 221 -9.91 -1.06 -10.87
CA ALA A 221 -10.12 -1.95 -9.73
C ALA A 221 -11.38 -1.56 -8.92
N ALA A 222 -11.65 -0.27 -8.75
CA ALA A 222 -12.89 0.20 -8.12
C ALA A 222 -14.15 -0.15 -8.94
N ARG A 223 -14.04 -0.20 -10.28
CA ARG A 223 -15.13 -0.72 -11.13
C ARG A 223 -15.35 -2.21 -10.92
N ASP A 224 -14.29 -3.00 -10.78
CA ASP A 224 -14.40 -4.44 -10.47
C ASP A 224 -15.10 -4.67 -9.12
N MET A 225 -14.83 -3.83 -8.12
CA MET A 225 -15.52 -3.89 -6.83
C MET A 225 -17.04 -3.69 -6.97
N ASP A 226 -17.48 -2.81 -7.87
CA ASP A 226 -18.90 -2.57 -8.14
C ASP A 226 -19.56 -3.73 -8.91
N VAL A 227 -18.83 -4.35 -9.85
CA VAL A 227 -19.26 -5.60 -10.50
C VAL A 227 -19.45 -6.69 -9.44
N LEU A 228 -18.46 -6.91 -8.57
CA LEU A 228 -18.54 -7.92 -7.53
C LEU A 228 -19.70 -7.65 -6.55
N ARG A 229 -19.88 -6.40 -6.11
CA ARG A 229 -21.03 -6.00 -5.26
C ARG A 229 -22.35 -6.45 -5.90
N ALA A 230 -22.55 -6.13 -7.18
CA ALA A 230 -23.79 -6.48 -7.89
C ALA A 230 -23.99 -7.99 -7.99
N VAL A 231 -22.94 -8.73 -8.32
CA VAL A 231 -22.96 -10.19 -8.49
C VAL A 231 -23.21 -10.92 -7.17
N LEU A 232 -22.78 -10.36 -6.04
CA LEU A 232 -23.12 -10.83 -4.69
C LEU A 232 -24.58 -10.55 -4.29
N GLY A 233 -25.29 -9.73 -5.07
CA GLY A 233 -26.68 -9.36 -4.81
C GLY A 233 -26.85 -8.21 -3.82
N ASP A 234 -25.77 -7.52 -3.45
CA ASP A 234 -25.82 -6.44 -2.48
C ASP A 234 -26.16 -5.10 -3.15
N GLN A 235 -27.11 -4.34 -2.62
CA GLN A 235 -27.46 -3.02 -3.17
C GLN A 235 -26.37 -1.96 -2.93
N LYS A 236 -25.61 -2.09 -1.84
CA LYS A 236 -24.54 -1.19 -1.44
C LYS A 236 -23.31 -1.99 -1.04
N LEU A 237 -22.13 -1.45 -1.32
CA LEU A 237 -20.87 -2.05 -0.91
C LEU A 237 -20.60 -1.72 0.57
N ASN A 238 -20.46 -2.75 1.41
CA ASN A 238 -19.79 -2.59 2.70
C ASN A 238 -18.32 -2.98 2.54
N TYR A 239 -17.42 -2.19 3.12
CA TYR A 239 -16.00 -2.29 2.82
C TYR A 239 -15.12 -1.93 4.03
N VAL A 240 -14.05 -2.69 4.24
CA VAL A 240 -12.93 -2.34 5.11
C VAL A 240 -11.66 -2.37 4.27
N GLY A 241 -11.10 -1.19 4.02
CA GLY A 241 -9.83 -1.04 3.32
C GLY A 241 -8.75 -0.54 4.25
N SER A 242 -7.58 -1.17 4.18
CA SER A 242 -6.38 -0.75 4.90
C SER A 242 -5.37 -0.15 3.94
N SER A 243 -4.59 0.85 4.37
CA SER A 243 -3.47 1.40 3.58
C SER A 243 -3.90 1.89 2.17
N TYR A 244 -3.27 1.45 1.08
CA TYR A 244 -3.77 1.67 -0.29
C TYR A 244 -5.24 1.27 -0.50
N GLY A 245 -5.75 0.27 0.22
CA GLY A 245 -7.15 -0.10 0.24
C GLY A 245 -8.07 1.07 0.64
N THR A 246 -7.56 2.07 1.36
CA THR A 246 -8.27 3.32 1.65
C THR A 246 -8.41 4.23 0.43
N PHE A 247 -7.38 4.31 -0.41
CA PHE A 247 -7.43 5.04 -1.68
C PHE A 247 -8.38 4.34 -2.66
N LEU A 248 -8.33 3.01 -2.73
CA LEU A 248 -9.27 2.20 -3.51
C LEU A 248 -10.72 2.38 -3.03
N GLY A 249 -10.96 2.33 -1.72
CA GLY A 249 -12.29 2.55 -1.13
C GLY A 249 -12.81 3.97 -1.36
N ALA A 250 -11.96 4.98 -1.19
CA ALA A 250 -12.32 6.37 -1.49
C ALA A 250 -12.62 6.56 -2.98
N THR A 251 -11.83 5.95 -3.88
CA THR A 251 -12.07 5.97 -5.33
C THR A 251 -13.42 5.36 -5.66
N TYR A 252 -13.75 4.20 -5.09
CA TYR A 252 -15.08 3.60 -5.22
C TYR A 252 -16.17 4.57 -4.75
N ALA A 253 -16.00 5.21 -3.59
CA ALA A 253 -16.98 6.17 -3.06
C ALA A 253 -17.13 7.41 -3.95
N GLY A 254 -16.06 7.87 -4.60
CA GLY A 254 -16.10 8.95 -5.59
C GLY A 254 -16.84 8.56 -6.86
N LEU A 255 -16.58 7.36 -7.40
CA LEU A 255 -17.22 6.86 -8.63
C LEU A 255 -18.69 6.44 -8.42
N TYR A 256 -19.02 5.85 -7.27
CA TYR A 256 -20.31 5.23 -6.98
C TYR A 256 -20.91 5.68 -5.63
N PRO A 257 -21.06 6.98 -5.35
CA PRO A 257 -21.43 7.47 -4.03
C PRO A 257 -22.75 6.87 -3.50
N SER A 258 -23.78 6.73 -4.36
CA SER A 258 -25.07 6.16 -3.95
C SER A 258 -25.02 4.65 -3.62
N ARG A 259 -23.95 3.96 -3.99
CA ARG A 259 -23.71 2.53 -3.76
C ARG A 259 -22.74 2.27 -2.60
N VAL A 260 -22.41 3.30 -1.82
CA VAL A 260 -21.62 3.17 -0.58
C VAL A 260 -22.52 2.78 0.58
N GLY A 261 -22.19 1.65 1.22
CA GLY A 261 -22.79 1.15 2.45
C GLY A 261 -21.94 1.54 3.66
N ARG A 262 -21.61 0.58 4.52
CA ARG A 262 -20.71 0.78 5.66
C ARG A 262 -19.26 0.66 5.19
N MET A 263 -18.51 1.75 5.22
CA MET A 263 -17.15 1.85 4.69
C MET A 263 -16.18 2.34 5.77
N VAL A 264 -15.16 1.54 6.04
CA VAL A 264 -14.06 1.86 6.96
C VAL A 264 -12.77 1.98 6.15
N LEU A 265 -12.05 3.09 6.32
CA LEU A 265 -10.80 3.39 5.66
C LEU A 265 -9.72 3.58 6.73
N ASP A 266 -8.92 2.54 7.00
CA ASP A 266 -7.93 2.49 8.09
C ASP A 266 -6.48 2.60 7.60
N GLY A 267 -5.71 3.53 8.17
CA GLY A 267 -4.42 3.92 7.58
C GLY A 267 -4.64 4.69 6.28
N ALA A 268 -5.33 5.83 6.39
CA ALA A 268 -5.86 6.55 5.23
C ALA A 268 -4.80 7.29 4.41
N MET A 269 -4.83 7.06 3.10
CA MET A 269 -4.09 7.82 2.09
C MET A 269 -4.82 9.12 1.72
N ASN A 270 -4.05 10.12 1.27
CA ASN A 270 -4.59 11.37 0.74
C ASN A 270 -4.52 11.40 -0.80
N PRO A 271 -5.65 11.28 -1.51
CA PRO A 271 -5.69 11.25 -2.99
C PRO A 271 -5.21 12.55 -3.65
N ALA A 272 -5.20 13.66 -2.91
CA ALA A 272 -4.87 14.99 -3.43
C ALA A 272 -3.37 15.29 -3.44
N LEU A 273 -2.52 14.37 -3.00
CA LEU A 273 -1.08 14.56 -2.99
C LEU A 273 -0.45 14.03 -4.27
N ASP A 274 0.50 14.80 -4.82
CA ASP A 274 1.41 14.25 -5.81
C ASP A 274 2.38 13.26 -5.17
N SER A 275 2.96 12.42 -6.02
CA SER A 275 3.74 11.31 -5.49
C SER A 275 5.11 11.75 -4.92
N ARG A 276 5.68 12.92 -5.28
CA ARG A 276 6.86 13.45 -4.56
C ARG A 276 6.52 13.83 -3.12
N THR A 277 5.37 14.47 -2.91
CA THR A 277 4.89 14.84 -1.58
C THR A 277 4.59 13.59 -0.76
N ILE A 278 3.94 12.59 -1.36
CA ILE A 278 3.70 11.26 -0.74
C ILE A 278 5.02 10.64 -0.22
N ASN A 279 6.08 10.66 -1.02
CA ASN A 279 7.37 10.07 -0.62
C ASN A 279 8.08 10.84 0.49
N ILE A 280 8.05 12.16 0.47
CA ILE A 280 8.65 12.99 1.53
C ILE A 280 7.90 12.77 2.85
N ASP A 281 6.57 12.76 2.80
CA ASP A 281 5.72 12.53 3.96
C ASP A 281 5.89 11.12 4.53
N GLN A 282 6.00 10.07 3.69
CA GLN A 282 6.35 8.72 4.15
C GLN A 282 7.75 8.67 4.77
N THR A 283 8.73 9.35 4.18
CA THR A 283 10.08 9.46 4.76
C THR A 283 10.02 10.02 6.19
N ALA A 284 9.22 11.07 6.40
CA ALA A 284 8.98 11.66 7.72
C ALA A 284 8.18 10.72 8.65
N GLY A 285 7.23 9.96 8.10
CA GLY A 285 6.47 8.93 8.82
C GLY A 285 7.39 7.84 9.39
N PHE A 286 8.26 7.25 8.57
CA PHE A 286 9.24 6.27 9.06
C PHE A 286 10.24 6.85 10.05
N ASN A 287 10.63 8.12 9.90
CA ASN A 287 11.40 8.81 10.93
C ASN A 287 10.64 8.96 12.25
N THR A 288 9.32 9.17 12.20
CA THR A 288 8.44 9.22 13.39
C THR A 288 8.41 7.89 14.10
N ALA A 289 8.20 6.78 13.39
CA ALA A 289 8.21 5.44 13.97
C ALA A 289 9.59 5.05 14.52
N PHE A 290 10.67 5.35 13.79
CA PHE A 290 12.03 5.12 14.29
C PHE A 290 12.33 5.94 15.54
N THR A 291 11.88 7.19 15.58
CA THR A 291 12.00 8.05 16.78
C THR A 291 11.26 7.42 17.98
N ALA A 292 10.08 6.86 17.77
CA ALA A 292 9.33 6.17 18.83
C ALA A 292 10.06 4.90 19.30
N PHE A 293 10.52 4.04 18.37
CA PHE A 293 11.34 2.87 18.67
C PHE A 293 12.61 3.24 19.45
N ALA A 294 13.35 4.25 19.00
CA ALA A 294 14.57 4.70 19.65
C ALA A 294 14.30 5.24 21.06
N LYS A 295 13.22 6.01 21.26
CA LYS A 295 12.80 6.50 22.59
C LYS A 295 12.52 5.36 23.58
N GLU A 296 11.93 4.26 23.13
CA GLU A 296 11.76 3.07 23.97
C GLU A 296 13.11 2.37 24.19
N CYS A 297 13.86 2.15 23.11
CA CYS A 297 15.11 1.39 23.14
C CYS A 297 16.12 1.99 24.12
N ILE A 298 16.40 3.29 24.04
CA ILE A 298 17.45 3.93 24.85
C ILE A 298 17.21 3.86 26.37
N LYS A 299 15.96 3.59 26.79
CA LYS A 299 15.62 3.38 28.22
C LYS A 299 16.10 2.02 28.74
N ARG A 300 16.48 1.11 27.84
CA ARG A 300 16.95 -0.23 28.14
C ARG A 300 18.47 -0.27 28.14
N LYS A 301 19.05 -0.91 29.14
CA LYS A 301 20.51 -1.07 29.27
C LYS A 301 21.13 -1.83 28.10
N ASP A 302 20.36 -2.72 27.47
CA ASP A 302 20.75 -3.59 26.37
C ASP A 302 20.40 -3.02 24.97
N CYS A 303 20.09 -1.73 24.85
CA CYS A 303 19.74 -1.16 23.54
C CYS A 303 20.91 -1.30 22.55
N PRO A 304 20.72 -1.99 21.41
CA PRO A 304 21.79 -2.19 20.41
C PRO A 304 22.26 -0.88 19.78
N LEU A 305 21.46 0.18 19.85
CA LEU A 305 21.77 1.52 19.32
C LEU A 305 22.36 2.46 20.38
N GLY A 306 22.72 1.95 21.56
CA GLY A 306 23.22 2.75 22.69
C GLY A 306 22.09 3.43 23.48
N THR A 307 22.45 4.11 24.57
CA THR A 307 21.49 4.69 25.54
C THR A 307 21.57 6.21 25.65
N LYS A 308 22.43 6.87 24.85
CA LYS A 308 22.77 8.29 25.01
C LYS A 308 21.63 9.23 24.66
N SER A 309 21.08 9.11 23.46
CA SER A 309 19.94 9.91 22.99
C SER A 309 19.33 9.29 21.73
N VAL A 310 18.13 9.74 21.36
CA VAL A 310 17.47 9.32 20.11
C VAL A 310 18.32 9.67 18.88
N GLN A 311 18.92 10.86 18.86
CA GLN A 311 19.79 11.29 17.77
C GLN A 311 21.05 10.43 17.68
N ASP A 312 21.59 9.99 18.82
CA ASP A 312 22.71 9.05 18.85
C ASP A 312 22.30 7.68 18.33
N ALA A 313 21.14 7.17 18.72
CA ALA A 313 20.60 5.92 18.18
C ALA A 313 20.44 5.97 16.66
N GLY A 314 19.98 7.09 16.09
CA GLY A 314 19.93 7.31 14.65
C GLY A 314 21.29 7.28 13.97
N ARG A 315 22.31 7.91 14.58
CA ARG A 315 23.70 7.84 14.09
C ARG A 315 24.26 6.42 14.15
N GLN A 316 23.98 5.69 15.23
CA GLN A 316 24.41 4.29 15.40
C GLN A 316 23.76 3.37 14.35
N LEU A 317 22.49 3.60 14.02
CA LEU A 317 21.82 2.86 12.95
C LEU A 317 22.42 3.20 11.57
N SER A 318 22.63 4.48 11.29
CA SER A 318 23.26 4.91 10.03
C SER A 318 24.69 4.37 9.89
N ALA A 319 25.44 4.29 10.99
CA ALA A 319 26.78 3.70 11.00
C ALA A 319 26.74 2.18 10.76
N LEU A 320 25.72 1.47 11.24
CA LEU A 320 25.51 0.05 10.93
C LEU A 320 25.22 -0.13 9.43
N PHE A 321 24.34 0.70 8.85
CA PHE A 321 24.04 0.65 7.41
C PHE A 321 25.28 0.90 6.56
N LYS A 322 26.03 1.97 6.82
CA LYS A 322 27.31 2.24 6.15
C LYS A 322 28.33 1.11 6.27
N LYS A 323 28.37 0.40 7.42
CA LYS A 323 29.23 -0.77 7.59
C LYS A 323 28.79 -1.92 6.70
N LEU A 324 27.48 -2.18 6.61
CA LEU A 324 26.89 -3.26 5.81
C LEU A 324 26.98 -3.00 4.30
N ASP A 325 27.03 -1.73 3.91
CA ASP A 325 27.31 -1.33 2.53
C ASP A 325 28.71 -1.76 2.09
N ALA A 326 29.72 -1.34 2.85
CA ALA A 326 31.11 -1.70 2.57
C ALA A 326 31.41 -3.20 2.83
N HIS A 327 30.78 -3.80 3.84
CA HIS A 327 31.03 -5.17 4.29
C HIS A 327 29.72 -5.86 4.67
N PRO A 328 29.01 -6.46 3.69
CA PRO A 328 27.78 -7.21 3.95
C PRO A 328 27.99 -8.30 5.01
N ALA A 329 27.07 -8.41 5.97
CA ALA A 329 27.19 -9.38 7.06
C ALA A 329 26.83 -10.79 6.59
N GLU A 330 27.53 -11.78 7.16
CA GLU A 330 27.25 -13.19 6.89
C GLU A 330 25.88 -13.61 7.42
N THR A 331 25.31 -14.60 6.76
CA THR A 331 24.06 -15.25 7.15
C THR A 331 24.27 -16.77 7.13
N ASP A 332 23.24 -17.54 7.45
CA ASP A 332 23.19 -19.00 7.25
C ASP A 332 22.68 -19.39 5.84
N GLU A 333 22.50 -18.42 4.95
CA GLU A 333 22.07 -18.59 3.56
C GLU A 333 23.15 -18.13 2.57
N THR A 334 22.94 -18.39 1.28
CA THR A 334 23.84 -17.88 0.21
C THR A 334 23.80 -16.36 0.08
N ARG A 335 22.73 -15.70 0.51
CA ARG A 335 22.57 -14.25 0.47
C ARG A 335 23.15 -13.61 1.73
N LYS A 336 24.00 -12.61 1.56
CA LYS A 336 24.50 -11.78 2.66
C LYS A 336 23.51 -10.67 3.00
N LEU A 337 23.58 -10.17 4.23
CA LEU A 337 22.83 -8.97 4.62
C LEU A 337 23.58 -7.72 4.14
N THR A 338 23.09 -7.09 3.07
CA THR A 338 23.57 -5.80 2.56
C THR A 338 22.90 -4.63 3.28
N GLU A 339 23.36 -3.39 3.06
CA GLU A 339 22.68 -2.18 3.55
C GLU A 339 21.20 -2.13 3.11
N SER A 340 20.93 -2.37 1.82
CA SER A 340 19.58 -2.31 1.25
C SER A 340 18.62 -3.29 1.95
N LEU A 341 19.06 -4.53 2.18
CA LEU A 341 18.28 -5.54 2.89
C LEU A 341 18.13 -5.21 4.39
N ALA A 342 19.17 -4.69 5.04
CA ALA A 342 19.08 -4.27 6.44
C ALA A 342 18.14 -3.09 6.64
N THR A 343 18.20 -2.10 5.74
CA THR A 343 17.29 -0.96 5.69
C THR A 343 15.85 -1.45 5.54
N THR A 344 15.60 -2.37 4.60
CA THR A 344 14.28 -2.98 4.40
C THR A 344 13.81 -3.74 5.64
N GLY A 345 14.67 -4.53 6.29
CA GLY A 345 14.31 -5.26 7.51
C GLY A 345 13.96 -4.34 8.69
N VAL A 346 14.64 -3.21 8.83
CA VAL A 346 14.30 -2.19 9.84
C VAL A 346 12.95 -1.54 9.51
N ILE A 347 12.73 -1.17 8.25
CA ILE A 347 11.45 -0.61 7.75
C ILE A 347 10.30 -1.56 8.04
N ALA A 348 10.46 -2.86 7.76
CA ALA A 348 9.45 -3.89 8.01
C ALA A 348 9.00 -3.89 9.48
N ALA A 349 9.95 -3.80 10.42
CA ALA A 349 9.65 -3.75 11.85
C ALA A 349 9.07 -2.40 12.33
N MET A 350 9.13 -1.33 11.54
CA MET A 350 8.51 -0.05 11.90
C MET A 350 6.99 -0.05 11.70
N TYR A 351 6.45 -0.94 10.85
CA TYR A 351 5.02 -1.05 10.60
C TYR A 351 4.23 -1.44 11.85
N ASP A 352 4.82 -2.22 12.75
CA ASP A 352 4.13 -2.71 13.93
C ASP A 352 5.08 -2.74 15.13
N ASN A 353 4.73 -1.99 16.18
CA ASN A 353 5.51 -1.91 17.40
C ASN A 353 5.65 -3.26 18.12
N ARG A 354 4.79 -4.25 17.83
CA ARG A 354 4.96 -5.64 18.30
C ARG A 354 6.26 -6.29 17.80
N ALA A 355 6.83 -5.81 16.68
CA ALA A 355 8.10 -6.30 16.14
C ALA A 355 9.35 -5.70 16.81
N TRP A 356 9.21 -4.61 17.59
CA TRP A 356 10.34 -3.89 18.17
C TRP A 356 11.24 -4.73 19.11
N PRO A 357 10.73 -5.66 19.93
CA PRO A 357 11.59 -6.57 20.70
C PRO A 357 12.50 -7.41 19.82
N VAL A 358 11.95 -7.99 18.75
CA VAL A 358 12.70 -8.81 17.78
C VAL A 358 13.69 -7.93 17.00
N LEU A 359 13.29 -6.72 16.61
CA LEU A 359 14.20 -5.79 15.95
C LEU A 359 15.42 -5.46 16.80
N ARG A 360 15.27 -5.24 18.11
CA ARG A 360 16.42 -5.00 19.01
C ARG A 360 17.38 -6.17 19.02
N GLN A 361 16.85 -7.40 19.09
CA GLN A 361 17.67 -8.60 19.03
C GLN A 361 18.43 -8.69 17.71
N TYR A 362 17.77 -8.44 16.58
CA TYR A 362 18.37 -8.57 15.25
C TYR A 362 19.38 -7.45 14.95
N LEU A 363 19.15 -6.24 15.45
CA LEU A 363 20.16 -5.16 15.40
C LEU A 363 21.41 -5.52 16.22
N ALA A 364 21.25 -6.14 17.39
CA ALA A 364 22.40 -6.60 18.19
C ALA A 364 23.20 -7.69 17.46
N GLN A 365 22.51 -8.65 16.84
CA GLN A 365 23.12 -9.71 16.02
C GLN A 365 23.87 -9.15 14.81
N ALA A 366 23.25 -8.22 14.07
CA ALA A 366 23.87 -7.59 12.91
C ALA A 366 25.13 -6.81 13.29
N LYS A 367 25.13 -6.11 14.43
CA LYS A 367 26.34 -5.45 14.96
C LYS A 367 27.46 -6.44 15.30
N ALA A 368 27.10 -7.65 15.73
CA ALA A 368 28.03 -8.75 15.98
C ALA A 368 28.43 -9.54 14.71
N GLY A 369 27.97 -9.12 13.52
CA GLY A 369 28.31 -9.74 12.23
C GLY A 369 27.36 -10.85 11.77
N ASN A 370 26.27 -11.11 12.48
CA ASN A 370 25.24 -12.06 12.08
C ASN A 370 24.03 -11.33 11.47
N GLY A 371 23.89 -11.40 10.15
CA GLY A 371 22.84 -10.70 9.40
C GLY A 371 21.51 -11.44 9.30
N ARG A 372 21.40 -12.69 9.79
CA ARG A 372 20.23 -13.55 9.57
C ARG A 372 18.91 -12.92 10.01
N GLY A 373 18.87 -12.36 11.22
CA GLY A 373 17.64 -11.79 11.76
C GLY A 373 17.05 -10.66 10.90
N LEU A 374 17.88 -9.68 10.50
CA LEU A 374 17.43 -8.58 9.64
C LEU A 374 17.09 -9.07 8.22
N LEU A 375 17.78 -10.10 7.71
CA LEU A 375 17.43 -10.72 6.43
C LEU A 375 16.02 -11.31 6.48
N THR A 376 15.66 -12.01 7.57
CA THR A 376 14.31 -12.56 7.75
C THR A 376 13.23 -11.49 7.76
N LEU A 377 13.48 -10.33 8.40
CA LEU A 377 12.55 -9.20 8.34
C LEU A 377 12.44 -8.62 6.92
N SER A 378 13.58 -8.53 6.20
CA SER A 378 13.58 -8.10 4.81
C SER A 378 12.80 -9.06 3.91
N ASP A 379 12.96 -10.38 4.08
CA ASP A 379 12.24 -11.39 3.31
C ASP A 379 10.74 -11.33 3.58
N SER A 380 10.33 -11.06 4.83
CA SER A 380 8.91 -10.87 5.15
C SER A 380 8.30 -9.66 4.43
N TYR A 381 9.07 -8.59 4.27
CA TYR A 381 8.62 -7.40 3.53
C TYR A 381 8.52 -7.64 2.03
N TYR A 382 9.50 -8.36 1.46
CA TYR A 382 9.49 -8.72 0.04
C TYR A 382 8.58 -9.91 -0.31
N GLU A 383 7.91 -10.50 0.69
CA GLU A 383 7.12 -11.73 0.54
C GLU A 383 7.90 -12.86 -0.12
N ARG A 384 9.18 -12.98 0.28
CA ARG A 384 10.07 -14.04 -0.17
C ARG A 384 10.00 -15.22 0.79
N ASP A 385 9.61 -16.37 0.27
CA ASP A 385 9.52 -17.59 1.07
C ASP A 385 10.89 -18.30 1.23
N PRO A 386 10.99 -19.32 2.10
CA PRO A 386 12.23 -20.07 2.30
C PRO A 386 12.74 -20.84 1.07
N SER A 387 11.90 -21.10 0.06
CA SER A 387 12.33 -21.69 -1.22
C SER A 387 12.96 -20.65 -2.15
N GLY A 388 12.85 -19.36 -1.79
CA GLY A 388 13.28 -18.21 -2.58
C GLY A 388 12.27 -17.76 -3.62
N ALA A 389 11.02 -18.23 -3.52
CA ALA A 389 9.94 -17.71 -4.34
C ALA A 389 9.43 -16.38 -3.78
N TYR A 390 9.07 -15.47 -4.67
CA TYR A 390 8.46 -14.19 -4.33
C TYR A 390 6.97 -14.23 -4.68
N ALA A 391 6.12 -13.71 -3.79
CA ALA A 391 4.78 -13.32 -4.20
C ALA A 391 4.85 -12.13 -5.17
N ASN A 392 3.77 -11.92 -5.94
CA ASN A 392 3.80 -10.94 -7.04
C ASN A 392 3.56 -9.48 -6.59
N GLN A 393 3.41 -9.22 -5.29
CA GLN A 393 3.16 -7.88 -4.77
C GLN A 393 4.24 -6.88 -5.17
N MET A 394 5.51 -7.30 -5.18
CA MET A 394 6.63 -6.45 -5.60
C MET A 394 6.55 -6.05 -7.08
N TYR A 395 5.79 -6.77 -7.89
CA TYR A 395 5.50 -6.46 -9.30
C TYR A 395 4.25 -5.62 -9.45
N ALA A 396 3.17 -6.02 -8.78
CA ALA A 396 1.89 -5.34 -8.84
C ALA A 396 1.94 -3.93 -8.25
N ASN A 397 2.74 -3.72 -7.19
CA ASN A 397 2.83 -2.43 -6.51
C ASN A 397 3.26 -1.29 -7.46
N PRO A 398 4.44 -1.34 -8.11
CA PRO A 398 4.81 -0.31 -9.08
C PRO A 398 3.89 -0.29 -10.30
N ALA A 399 3.33 -1.43 -10.72
CA ALA A 399 2.40 -1.46 -11.85
C ALA A 399 1.14 -0.60 -11.63
N VAL A 400 0.60 -0.64 -10.42
CA VAL A 400 -0.55 0.18 -10.02
C VAL A 400 -0.11 1.63 -9.76
N ASN A 401 0.88 1.82 -8.89
CA ASN A 401 1.31 3.15 -8.44
C ASN A 401 1.82 4.05 -9.57
N CYS A 402 2.61 3.50 -10.51
CA CYS A 402 3.14 4.26 -11.64
C CYS A 402 2.06 4.54 -12.72
N LEU A 403 0.92 3.85 -12.67
CA LEU A 403 -0.22 4.11 -13.53
C LEU A 403 -1.17 5.16 -12.92
N ASP A 404 -1.38 5.11 -11.61
CA ASP A 404 -2.31 5.99 -10.90
C ASP A 404 -1.79 7.42 -10.74
N LEU A 405 -0.48 7.63 -10.71
CA LEU A 405 0.13 8.95 -10.55
C LEU A 405 1.38 9.11 -11.44
N PRO A 406 1.67 10.33 -11.95
CA PRO A 406 2.97 10.62 -12.59
C PRO A 406 4.15 10.34 -11.65
N SER A 407 5.36 10.13 -12.21
CA SER A 407 6.61 9.64 -11.56
C SER A 407 7.50 10.70 -10.88
N ALA A 408 8.16 10.43 -9.73
CA ALA A 408 8.77 11.46 -8.79
C ALA A 408 9.85 12.24 -9.41
N PHE A 409 10.65 11.43 -10.05
CA PHE A 409 11.85 11.79 -10.70
C PHE A 409 11.81 10.96 -11.98
N THR A 410 12.27 11.58 -13.05
CA THR A 410 12.51 10.95 -14.35
C THR A 410 14.01 10.77 -14.57
N THR A 411 14.85 11.44 -13.77
CA THR A 411 16.30 11.40 -13.88
C THR A 411 16.98 11.34 -12.51
N PRO A 412 18.20 10.76 -12.42
CA PRO A 412 19.03 10.82 -11.22
C PRO A 412 19.32 12.24 -10.71
N ASP A 413 19.44 13.22 -11.59
CA ASP A 413 19.74 14.60 -11.18
C ASP A 413 18.59 15.24 -10.41
N GLN A 414 17.35 14.92 -10.76
CA GLN A 414 16.19 15.35 -9.99
C GLN A 414 16.18 14.72 -8.58
N VAL A 415 16.61 13.47 -8.45
CA VAL A 415 16.78 12.82 -7.14
C VAL A 415 17.84 13.55 -6.32
N ARG A 416 19.02 13.82 -6.89
CA ARG A 416 20.12 14.52 -6.22
C ARG A 416 19.68 15.90 -5.72
N ALA A 417 18.94 16.64 -6.54
CA ALA A 417 18.38 17.93 -6.16
C ALA A 417 17.36 17.84 -5.01
N ALA A 418 16.67 16.70 -4.87
CA ALA A 418 15.69 16.46 -3.80
C ALA A 418 16.30 15.85 -2.51
N LEU A 419 17.52 15.32 -2.54
CA LEU A 419 18.16 14.70 -1.36
C LEU A 419 18.12 15.58 -0.10
N PRO A 420 18.34 16.92 -0.14
CA PRO A 420 18.26 17.75 1.05
C PRO A 420 16.89 17.70 1.75
N SER A 421 15.78 17.65 1.00
CA SER A 421 14.43 17.59 1.59
C SER A 421 14.15 16.24 2.22
N PHE A 422 14.59 15.15 1.59
CA PHE A 422 14.43 13.81 2.13
C PHE A 422 15.31 13.55 3.35
N ARG A 423 16.59 13.96 3.33
CA ARG A 423 17.49 13.87 4.50
C ARG A 423 17.00 14.72 5.68
N LYS A 424 16.33 15.84 5.40
CA LYS A 424 15.65 16.64 6.44
C LYS A 424 14.44 15.89 7.03
N ALA A 425 13.67 15.19 6.20
CA ALA A 425 12.54 14.38 6.64
C ALA A 425 12.97 13.16 7.48
N SER A 426 14.06 12.49 7.07
CA SER A 426 14.71 11.43 7.84
C SER A 426 16.23 11.42 7.60
N PRO A 427 17.04 11.63 8.64
CA PRO A 427 18.49 11.46 8.52
C PRO A 427 18.93 10.02 8.24
N VAL A 428 18.11 9.03 8.62
CA VAL A 428 18.42 7.59 8.48
C VAL A 428 17.92 7.04 7.14
N PHE A 429 16.68 7.36 6.75
CA PHE A 429 16.02 6.74 5.59
C PHE A 429 15.90 7.67 4.39
N GLY A 430 16.24 8.95 4.52
CA GLY A 430 15.96 9.94 3.50
C GLY A 430 16.64 9.64 2.17
N GLU A 431 17.88 9.18 2.19
CA GLU A 431 18.63 8.88 0.97
C GLU A 431 18.05 7.70 0.21
N SER A 432 17.80 6.57 0.90
CA SER A 432 17.20 5.40 0.28
C SER A 432 15.80 5.67 -0.26
N PHE A 433 14.99 6.47 0.45
CA PHE A 433 13.64 6.81 0.01
C PHE A 433 13.65 7.73 -1.20
N ALA A 434 14.59 8.69 -1.27
CA ALA A 434 14.73 9.58 -2.41
C ALA A 434 15.08 8.81 -3.70
N TRP A 435 16.04 7.88 -3.61
CA TRP A 435 16.45 7.07 -4.75
C TRP A 435 15.41 6.01 -5.15
N ALA A 436 14.75 5.36 -4.18
CA ALA A 436 13.60 4.48 -4.42
C ALA A 436 12.49 5.18 -5.22
N SER A 437 12.32 6.49 -5.00
CA SER A 437 11.34 7.32 -5.69
C SER A 437 11.63 7.55 -7.19
N LEU A 438 12.72 7.00 -7.75
CA LEU A 438 13.03 7.13 -9.18
C LEU A 438 12.42 6.00 -10.02
N ASN A 439 11.97 4.90 -9.42
CA ASN A 439 11.55 3.68 -10.12
C ASN A 439 10.50 3.92 -11.24
N CYS A 440 9.45 4.69 -10.96
CA CYS A 440 8.39 4.99 -11.93
C CYS A 440 8.87 5.88 -13.08
N GLY A 441 10.01 6.55 -12.95
CA GLY A 441 10.65 7.31 -14.04
C GLY A 441 11.04 6.43 -15.22
N TYR A 442 11.16 5.11 -15.00
CA TYR A 442 11.48 4.13 -16.02
C TYR A 442 10.31 3.21 -16.37
N TRP A 443 9.10 3.46 -15.84
CA TRP A 443 7.94 2.61 -16.09
C TRP A 443 7.55 2.65 -17.58
N PRO A 444 7.21 1.51 -18.21
CA PRO A 444 7.00 1.44 -19.66
C PRO A 444 5.65 2.04 -20.09
N VAL A 445 4.69 2.12 -19.17
CA VAL A 445 3.35 2.66 -19.42
C VAL A 445 3.23 4.05 -18.81
N LYS A 446 2.62 4.97 -19.55
CA LYS A 446 2.35 6.32 -19.06
C LYS A 446 1.26 6.30 -17.98
N PRO A 447 1.36 7.15 -16.94
CA PRO A 447 0.30 7.31 -15.96
C PRO A 447 -1.01 7.73 -16.63
N THR A 448 -2.13 7.24 -16.14
CA THR A 448 -3.48 7.62 -16.55
C THR A 448 -4.20 8.46 -15.50
N GLY A 449 -3.74 8.43 -14.25
CA GLY A 449 -4.24 9.26 -13.16
C GLY A 449 -3.34 10.46 -12.81
N THR A 450 -3.88 11.34 -11.97
CA THR A 450 -3.20 12.49 -11.36
C THR A 450 -3.70 12.69 -9.94
N ALA A 451 -2.97 13.46 -9.13
CA ALA A 451 -3.45 13.88 -7.82
C ALA A 451 -4.79 14.62 -7.96
N HIS A 452 -5.78 14.27 -7.13
CA HIS A 452 -7.13 14.83 -7.21
C HIS A 452 -7.87 14.68 -5.89
N ARG A 453 -8.93 15.48 -5.69
CA ARG A 453 -9.77 15.36 -4.49
C ARG A 453 -10.86 14.31 -4.67
N ILE A 454 -11.23 13.63 -3.59
CA ILE A 454 -12.39 12.74 -3.57
C ILE A 454 -13.43 13.28 -2.59
N VAL A 455 -14.56 13.75 -3.12
CA VAL A 455 -15.65 14.35 -2.32
C VAL A 455 -16.72 13.34 -1.94
N ALA A 456 -17.01 12.37 -2.83
CA ALA A 456 -18.02 11.32 -2.64
C ALA A 456 -19.39 11.88 -2.19
N LYS A 457 -19.88 12.94 -2.83
CA LYS A 457 -21.14 13.59 -2.47
C LYS A 457 -22.32 12.62 -2.63
N GLY A 458 -23.07 12.40 -1.56
CA GLY A 458 -24.21 11.48 -1.53
C GLY A 458 -23.88 10.07 -1.02
N ALA A 459 -22.63 9.81 -0.65
CA ALA A 459 -22.26 8.58 0.05
C ALA A 459 -22.88 8.52 1.46
N ALA A 460 -23.15 7.29 1.93
CA ALA A 460 -23.43 7.05 3.33
C ALA A 460 -22.20 7.44 4.19
N PRO A 461 -22.37 7.66 5.52
CA PRO A 461 -21.25 8.04 6.38
C PRO A 461 -20.09 7.06 6.27
N ILE A 462 -18.87 7.57 6.05
CA ILE A 462 -17.61 6.81 5.93
C ILE A 462 -16.80 7.00 7.22
N LEU A 463 -16.29 5.91 7.79
CA LEU A 463 -15.40 5.97 8.94
C LEU A 463 -13.95 5.98 8.47
N VAL A 464 -13.24 7.08 8.70
CA VAL A 464 -11.81 7.21 8.42
C VAL A 464 -11.05 6.98 9.73
N VAL A 465 -10.09 6.06 9.74
CA VAL A 465 -9.27 5.73 10.91
C VAL A 465 -7.84 6.17 10.67
N GLY A 466 -7.26 6.88 11.65
CA GLY A 466 -5.90 7.39 11.56
C GLY A 466 -5.11 7.15 12.84
N THR A 467 -3.93 6.54 12.70
CA THR A 467 -2.98 6.30 13.79
C THR A 467 -1.99 7.47 13.90
N THR A 468 -1.82 8.05 15.10
CA THR A 468 -1.06 9.31 15.27
C THR A 468 0.42 9.21 14.88
N ARG A 469 1.04 8.03 15.04
CA ARG A 469 2.45 7.75 14.70
C ARG A 469 2.53 6.62 13.67
N ASP A 470 1.64 6.65 12.69
CA ASP A 470 1.67 5.76 11.53
C ASP A 470 2.88 6.10 10.63
N PRO A 471 3.77 5.13 10.33
CA PRO A 471 4.93 5.36 9.47
C PRO A 471 4.58 5.47 7.98
N ALA A 472 3.57 4.75 7.52
CA ALA A 472 3.30 4.54 6.11
C ALA A 472 2.19 5.46 5.58
N THR A 473 1.18 5.73 6.40
CA THR A 473 0.09 6.67 6.10
C THR A 473 -0.04 7.69 7.22
N PRO A 474 0.80 8.74 7.23
CA PRO A 474 0.85 9.71 8.32
C PRO A 474 -0.53 10.26 8.70
N TYR A 475 -0.79 10.44 9.99
CA TYR A 475 -2.09 10.89 10.52
C TYR A 475 -2.67 12.15 9.85
N VAL A 476 -1.81 13.02 9.33
CA VAL A 476 -2.22 14.21 8.56
C VAL A 476 -3.02 13.85 7.31
N TRP A 477 -2.73 12.72 6.67
CA TRP A 477 -3.46 12.22 5.52
C TRP A 477 -4.86 11.73 5.90
N ALA A 478 -5.00 11.03 7.03
CA ALA A 478 -6.31 10.63 7.54
C ALA A 478 -7.21 11.84 7.84
N LYS A 479 -6.64 12.90 8.44
CA LYS A 479 -7.36 14.18 8.61
C LYS A 479 -7.75 14.79 7.26
N ALA A 480 -6.84 14.79 6.29
CA ALA A 480 -7.09 15.34 4.96
C ALA A 480 -8.19 14.57 4.22
N LEU A 481 -8.16 13.24 4.19
CA LEU A 481 -9.19 12.43 3.56
C LEU A 481 -10.55 12.62 4.24
N ALA A 482 -10.60 12.60 5.58
CA ALA A 482 -11.84 12.86 6.32
C ALA A 482 -12.40 14.26 6.05
N SER A 483 -11.55 15.25 5.76
CA SER A 483 -12.00 16.61 5.38
C SER A 483 -12.45 16.74 3.93
N GLN A 484 -11.97 15.87 3.04
CA GLN A 484 -12.35 15.87 1.63
C GLN A 484 -13.72 15.23 1.42
N LEU A 485 -13.98 14.12 2.10
CA LEU A 485 -15.22 13.36 2.00
C LEU A 485 -16.40 14.12 2.62
N SER A 486 -17.49 14.23 1.87
CA SER A 486 -18.69 14.98 2.29
C SER A 486 -19.41 14.41 3.51
N SER A 487 -19.26 13.11 3.76
CA SER A 487 -19.85 12.40 4.91
C SER A 487 -18.82 11.48 5.52
N ALA A 488 -17.85 12.05 6.25
CA ALA A 488 -16.83 11.27 6.95
C ALA A 488 -16.73 11.61 8.44
N THR A 489 -16.45 10.59 9.23
CA THR A 489 -16.09 10.72 10.65
C THR A 489 -14.66 10.21 10.83
N LEU A 490 -13.80 11.03 11.44
CA LEU A 490 -12.45 10.63 11.81
C LEU A 490 -12.44 9.96 13.20
N LEU A 491 -11.96 8.72 13.25
CA LEU A 491 -11.59 8.00 14.48
C LEU A 491 -10.07 8.02 14.64
N THR A 492 -9.57 8.54 15.75
CA THR A 492 -8.12 8.60 15.99
C THR A 492 -7.65 7.48 16.90
N TYR A 493 -6.59 6.78 16.50
CA TYR A 493 -5.81 5.92 17.36
C TYR A 493 -4.51 6.62 17.81
N ASP A 494 -4.38 6.95 19.09
CA ASP A 494 -3.15 7.49 19.66
C ASP A 494 -2.13 6.38 19.96
N GLY A 495 -1.62 5.78 18.89
CA GLY A 495 -0.69 4.65 18.95
C GLY A 495 0.45 4.76 17.94
N ASP A 496 1.27 3.71 17.94
CA ASP A 496 2.40 3.49 17.04
C ASP A 496 2.07 2.39 16.02
N GLY A 497 2.66 2.50 14.84
CA GLY A 497 2.50 1.52 13.75
C GLY A 497 1.38 1.88 12.77
N HIS A 498 1.30 1.09 11.72
CA HIS A 498 0.39 1.29 10.59
C HIS A 498 -0.98 0.67 10.87
N THR A 499 -2.05 1.35 10.46
CA THR A 499 -3.46 0.99 10.72
C THR A 499 -3.80 0.86 12.22
N ALA A 500 -5.03 0.50 12.56
CA ALA A 500 -5.50 0.41 13.95
C ALA A 500 -6.43 -0.78 14.24
N TYR A 501 -7.27 -1.19 13.30
CA TYR A 501 -8.32 -2.18 13.54
C TYR A 501 -7.74 -3.58 13.78
N GLY A 502 -8.14 -4.22 14.88
CA GLY A 502 -7.62 -5.54 15.28
C GLY A 502 -6.19 -5.51 15.84
N ARG A 503 -5.65 -4.32 16.15
CA ARG A 503 -4.30 -4.16 16.74
C ARG A 503 -4.29 -4.12 18.27
N GLY A 504 -5.43 -4.42 18.91
CA GLY A 504 -5.52 -4.65 20.36
C GLY A 504 -6.07 -3.47 21.19
N SER A 505 -6.61 -2.43 20.56
CA SER A 505 -7.32 -1.35 21.27
C SER A 505 -8.83 -1.64 21.26
N ASP A 506 -9.37 -2.04 22.42
CA ASP A 506 -10.81 -2.29 22.58
C ASP A 506 -11.67 -1.08 22.19
N CYS A 507 -11.15 0.13 22.39
CA CYS A 507 -11.81 1.37 22.03
C CYS A 507 -11.95 1.52 20.50
N ILE A 508 -10.90 1.19 19.74
CA ILE A 508 -10.91 1.20 18.27
C ILE A 508 -11.83 0.09 17.77
N ASP A 509 -11.62 -1.14 18.23
CA ASP A 509 -12.33 -2.31 17.75
C ASP A 509 -13.83 -2.19 18.03
N THR A 510 -14.22 -1.73 19.21
CA THR A 510 -15.64 -1.49 19.54
C THR A 510 -16.25 -0.42 18.66
N ALA A 511 -15.59 0.73 18.45
CA ALA A 511 -16.12 1.81 17.63
C ALA A 511 -16.33 1.37 16.17
N ILE A 512 -15.37 0.63 15.61
CA ILE A 512 -15.47 0.11 14.25
C ILE A 512 -16.54 -0.99 14.16
N ASN A 513 -16.60 -1.92 15.11
CA ASN A 513 -17.61 -2.98 15.15
C ASN A 513 -19.03 -2.42 15.27
N THR A 514 -19.25 -1.43 16.14
CA THR A 514 -20.54 -0.75 16.29
C THR A 514 -20.95 -0.07 14.99
N TYR A 515 -20.04 0.66 14.33
CA TYR A 515 -20.32 1.23 13.02
C TYR A 515 -20.64 0.15 11.97
N LEU A 516 -19.83 -0.91 11.91
CA LEU A 516 -20.00 -1.99 10.95
C LEU A 516 -21.26 -2.81 11.19
N VAL A 517 -21.76 -2.98 12.41
CA VAL A 517 -22.93 -3.83 12.71
C VAL A 517 -24.22 -3.02 12.85
N GLU A 518 -24.15 -1.83 13.44
CA GLU A 518 -25.32 -1.00 13.75
C GLU A 518 -25.46 0.19 12.80
N GLY A 519 -24.36 0.62 12.15
CA GLY A 519 -24.34 1.83 11.31
C GLY A 519 -24.07 3.12 12.08
N THR A 520 -23.82 3.01 13.39
CA THR A 520 -23.58 4.16 14.28
C THR A 520 -22.12 4.58 14.21
N VAL A 521 -21.85 5.75 13.62
CA VAL A 521 -20.51 6.35 13.64
C VAL A 521 -20.15 6.84 15.05
N PRO A 522 -18.86 6.82 15.45
CA PRO A 522 -18.45 7.37 16.74
C PRO A 522 -18.69 8.89 16.80
N PRO A 523 -18.78 9.47 18.02
CA PRO A 523 -18.86 10.93 18.17
C PRO A 523 -17.70 11.65 17.47
N LYS A 524 -17.98 12.83 16.91
CA LYS A 524 -16.97 13.65 16.23
C LYS A 524 -15.77 13.87 17.15
N GLY A 525 -14.57 13.61 16.62
CA GLY A 525 -13.33 13.78 17.36
C GLY A 525 -13.02 12.67 18.37
N LYS A 526 -13.69 11.52 18.31
CA LYS A 526 -13.36 10.35 19.12
C LYS A 526 -11.88 9.99 18.96
N ARG A 527 -11.20 9.87 20.10
CA ARG A 527 -9.80 9.40 20.21
C ARG A 527 -9.75 8.18 21.11
N CYS A 528 -8.95 7.20 20.72
CA CYS A 528 -8.65 5.99 21.47
C CYS A 528 -7.15 5.90 21.73
N LYS A 529 -6.74 5.08 22.69
CA LYS A 529 -5.34 4.79 23.03
C LYS A 529 -5.03 3.31 22.82
#